data_AF-A0AAV8A0K6-F1
#
_entry.id   AF-A0AAV8A0K6-F1
#
_cell.length_a   1.000
_cell.length_b   1.000
_cell.length_c   1.000
_cell.angle_alpha   90.00
_cell.angle_beta   90.00
_cell.angle_gamma   90.00
#
_symmetry.space_group_name_H-M   'P 1'
#
loop_
_entity.id
_entity.type
_entity.pdbx_description
1 polymer ?
#
loop_
_entity_poly.entity_id
_entity_poly.type
_entity_poly.pdbx_seq_one_letter_code
_entity_poly.pdbx_strand_id
1 'polypeptide(L)'
;MTTKETVSTESSEYVDVYNDGDTANLRLLINLRNVFSVQLPNMPREYIARIVFDKRHISIIARRNFEVHGGICFRPFPEQKIIEIVFCAVSSKFQGRGIGRRIMDHVKDYVQKREYYDILTYADNKAVGYFKKQGFSKEITIPDKRWKGYLKDYEGGVFMHCHLYKHVNYLDVRKMLQQQKIWLKQVCFKKWKKLPVYKGLDFTGREKIPLSQIDGLKQICNQEFYKKMTLKNELRTLFNYLTNLPDTSIFQEPVDAEDVPDYYTVIKNPMDFSKMKKKLENGEYIEKKLFIHDVQLIIDNCKKYNRKETVFYAYGENFERSFHEKLQSMEND
;
A
#
# COMPACT_ATOMS: atom_id res chain seq x y z
N MET A 1 -27.14 -40.16 -38.11
CA MET A 1 -27.26 -39.74 -36.70
C MET A 1 -26.88 -38.28 -36.63
N THR A 2 -27.89 -37.43 -36.48
CA THR A 2 -27.83 -35.97 -36.44
C THR A 2 -27.12 -35.51 -35.16
N THR A 3 -25.99 -34.84 -35.30
CA THR A 3 -25.33 -34.11 -34.20
C THR A 3 -26.22 -32.95 -33.79
N LYS A 4 -26.88 -33.09 -32.64
CA LYS A 4 -27.58 -31.98 -31.99
C LYS A 4 -26.55 -30.93 -31.58
N GLU A 5 -26.61 -29.78 -32.22
CA GLU A 5 -26.04 -28.53 -31.73
C GLU A 5 -26.60 -28.23 -30.34
N THR A 6 -25.77 -28.39 -29.32
CA THR A 6 -26.06 -27.90 -27.97
C THR A 6 -25.82 -26.40 -27.93
N VAL A 7 -26.84 -25.63 -28.30
CA VAL A 7 -26.90 -24.19 -28.08
C VAL A 7 -26.94 -23.94 -26.55
N SER A 8 -25.85 -23.43 -25.99
CA SER A 8 -25.76 -23.04 -24.58
C SER A 8 -26.71 -21.86 -24.28
N THR A 9 -27.87 -22.14 -23.67
CA THR A 9 -29.00 -21.20 -23.48
C THR A 9 -29.29 -20.90 -22.01
N GLU A 10 -28.32 -20.32 -21.28
CA GLU A 10 -28.53 -19.88 -19.88
C GLU A 10 -28.26 -18.39 -19.58
N SER A 11 -27.88 -17.57 -20.58
CA SER A 11 -27.62 -16.14 -20.34
C SER A 11 -28.90 -15.31 -20.31
N SER A 12 -29.00 -14.38 -19.35
CA SER A 12 -30.00 -13.31 -19.40
C SER A 12 -29.75 -12.41 -20.60
N GLU A 13 -30.81 -11.93 -21.22
CA GLU A 13 -30.80 -10.86 -22.21
C GLU A 13 -30.80 -9.50 -21.50
N TYR A 14 -30.17 -8.50 -22.10
CA TYR A 14 -30.13 -7.13 -21.60
C TYR A 14 -30.69 -6.20 -22.66
N VAL A 15 -31.76 -5.50 -22.33
CA VAL A 15 -32.50 -4.63 -23.25
C VAL A 15 -32.66 -3.24 -22.64
N ASP A 16 -32.47 -2.20 -23.45
CA ASP A 16 -32.81 -0.82 -23.09
C ASP A 16 -34.27 -0.53 -23.46
N VAL A 17 -35.04 -0.11 -22.46
CA VAL A 17 -36.49 0.07 -22.55
C VAL A 17 -36.86 1.43 -21.98
N TYR A 18 -37.78 2.13 -22.64
CA TYR A 18 -38.35 3.39 -22.18
C TYR A 18 -39.84 3.43 -22.53
N ASN A 19 -40.57 4.41 -22.00
CA ASN A 19 -42.01 4.52 -22.28
C ASN A 19 -42.25 5.14 -23.66
N ASP A 20 -42.25 4.30 -24.69
CA ASP A 20 -42.59 4.62 -26.09
C ASP A 20 -44.07 4.35 -26.43
N GLY A 21 -44.83 3.77 -25.50
CA GLY A 21 -46.21 3.35 -25.71
C GLY A 21 -46.36 1.93 -26.30
N ASP A 22 -45.27 1.25 -26.62
CA ASP A 22 -45.32 -0.14 -27.09
C ASP A 22 -45.75 -1.08 -25.96
N THR A 23 -46.64 -2.03 -26.28
CA THR A 23 -47.22 -2.93 -25.27
C THR A 23 -46.19 -3.87 -24.67
N ALA A 24 -45.19 -4.32 -25.43
CA ALA A 24 -44.15 -5.20 -24.91
C ALA A 24 -43.20 -4.43 -23.96
N ASN A 25 -42.81 -3.21 -24.34
CA ASN A 25 -41.99 -2.32 -23.51
C ASN A 25 -42.71 -1.93 -22.22
N LEU A 26 -43.99 -1.57 -22.30
CA LEU A 26 -44.81 -1.27 -21.12
C LEU A 26 -44.91 -2.46 -20.16
N ARG A 27 -45.07 -3.69 -20.66
CA ARG A 27 -45.07 -4.90 -19.80
C ARG A 27 -43.73 -5.09 -19.08
N LEU A 28 -42.61 -4.86 -19.76
CA LEU A 28 -41.29 -4.93 -19.14
C LEU A 28 -41.11 -3.86 -18.05
N LEU A 29 -41.57 -2.63 -18.31
CA LEU A 29 -41.54 -1.54 -17.34
C LEU A 29 -42.43 -1.80 -16.12
N ILE A 30 -43.63 -2.38 -16.30
CA ILE A 30 -44.50 -2.82 -15.19
C ILE A 30 -43.75 -3.83 -14.31
N ASN A 31 -43.16 -4.85 -14.93
CA ASN A 31 -42.43 -5.90 -14.20
C ASN A 31 -41.20 -5.33 -13.47
N LEU A 32 -40.45 -4.44 -14.12
CA LEU A 32 -39.31 -3.76 -13.49
C LEU A 32 -39.75 -2.88 -12.32
N ARG A 33 -40.82 -2.10 -12.48
CA ARG A 33 -41.42 -1.27 -11.41
C ARG A 33 -41.77 -2.11 -10.19
N ASN A 34 -42.31 -3.31 -10.39
CA ASN A 34 -42.62 -4.23 -9.30
C ASN A 34 -41.35 -4.73 -8.60
N VAL A 35 -40.29 -5.05 -9.36
CA VAL A 35 -38.98 -5.38 -8.76
C VAL A 35 -38.47 -4.22 -7.90
N PHE A 36 -38.47 -2.99 -8.41
CA PHE A 36 -38.05 -1.83 -7.62
C PHE A 36 -38.91 -1.63 -6.37
N SER A 37 -40.23 -1.76 -6.49
CA SER A 37 -41.15 -1.58 -5.35
C SER A 37 -40.92 -2.57 -4.21
N VAL A 38 -40.40 -3.76 -4.51
CA VAL A 38 -40.06 -4.77 -3.49
C VAL A 38 -38.64 -4.56 -2.95
N GLN A 39 -37.68 -4.26 -3.82
CA GLN A 39 -36.26 -4.17 -3.43
C GLN A 39 -35.86 -2.81 -2.83
N LEU A 40 -36.68 -1.77 -3.03
CA LEU A 40 -36.45 -0.42 -2.52
C LEU A 40 -37.62 0.01 -1.60
N PRO A 41 -37.73 -0.56 -0.38
CA PRO A 41 -38.89 -0.34 0.49
C PRO A 41 -39.04 1.10 0.98
N ASN A 42 -37.95 1.87 1.02
CA ASN A 42 -37.95 3.28 1.43
C ASN A 42 -38.44 4.23 0.32
N MET A 43 -38.69 3.72 -0.89
CA MET A 43 -39.13 4.51 -2.02
C MET A 43 -40.65 4.34 -2.23
N PRO A 44 -41.45 5.42 -2.23
CA PRO A 44 -42.90 5.32 -2.47
C PRO A 44 -43.23 4.66 -3.80
N ARG A 45 -44.25 3.80 -3.84
CA ARG A 45 -44.61 3.02 -5.04
C ARG A 45 -45.08 3.89 -6.20
N GLU A 46 -45.76 4.99 -5.87
CA GLU A 46 -46.23 6.01 -6.80
C GLU A 46 -45.04 6.78 -7.38
N TYR A 47 -44.03 7.06 -6.55
CA TYR A 47 -42.79 7.70 -6.99
C TYR A 47 -42.03 6.82 -7.98
N ILE A 48 -41.83 5.54 -7.66
CA ILE A 48 -41.18 4.58 -8.54
C ILE A 48 -41.93 4.49 -9.87
N ALA A 49 -43.26 4.33 -9.83
CA ALA A 49 -44.07 4.26 -11.05
C ALA A 49 -43.89 5.51 -11.91
N ARG A 50 -44.02 6.70 -11.32
CA ARG A 50 -43.89 7.97 -12.06
C ARG A 50 -42.55 8.08 -12.79
N ILE A 51 -41.46 7.66 -12.17
CA ILE A 51 -40.12 7.73 -12.76
C ILE A 51 -39.92 6.65 -13.83
N VAL A 52 -40.27 5.39 -13.54
CA VAL A 52 -40.08 4.28 -14.49
C VAL A 52 -40.87 4.49 -15.78
N PHE A 53 -42.03 5.13 -15.71
CA PHE A 53 -42.88 5.45 -16.87
C PHE A 53 -42.67 6.86 -17.44
N ASP A 54 -41.78 7.69 -16.88
CA ASP A 54 -41.44 8.99 -17.47
C ASP A 54 -40.63 8.77 -18.75
N LYS A 55 -41.06 9.35 -19.87
CA LYS A 55 -40.45 9.17 -21.19
C LYS A 55 -38.98 9.65 -21.26
N ARG A 56 -38.55 10.48 -20.31
CA ARG A 56 -37.17 10.96 -20.20
C ARG A 56 -36.25 9.98 -19.49
N HIS A 57 -36.80 8.91 -18.90
CA HIS A 57 -36.04 7.87 -18.23
C HIS A 57 -35.96 6.63 -19.09
N ILE A 58 -34.80 5.96 -18.99
CA ILE A 58 -34.47 4.75 -19.72
C ILE A 58 -34.10 3.69 -18.70
N SER A 59 -34.54 2.47 -18.93
CA SER A 59 -34.25 1.33 -18.07
C SER A 59 -33.51 0.25 -18.85
N ILE A 60 -32.33 -0.13 -18.38
CA ILE A 60 -31.67 -1.35 -18.87
C ILE A 60 -32.13 -2.51 -18.00
N ILE A 61 -32.77 -3.49 -18.64
CA ILE A 61 -33.45 -4.60 -17.99
C ILE A 61 -32.73 -5.91 -18.31
N ALA A 62 -32.40 -6.67 -17.28
CA ALA A 62 -31.99 -8.07 -17.42
C ALA A 62 -33.23 -8.96 -17.39
N ARG A 63 -33.43 -9.79 -18.42
CA ARG A 63 -34.58 -10.69 -18.52
C ARG A 63 -34.21 -12.07 -19.07
N ARG A 64 -35.10 -13.05 -18.87
CA ARG A 64 -35.09 -14.34 -19.58
C ARG A 64 -36.52 -14.82 -19.77
N ASN A 65 -36.89 -15.21 -21.00
CA ASN A 65 -38.23 -15.74 -21.31
C ASN A 65 -39.36 -14.92 -20.65
N PHE A 66 -39.29 -13.59 -20.78
CA PHE A 66 -40.19 -12.57 -20.18
C PHE A 66 -40.08 -12.33 -18.66
N GLU A 67 -39.38 -13.15 -17.88
CA GLU A 67 -39.12 -12.87 -16.46
C GLU A 67 -38.06 -11.76 -16.33
N VAL A 68 -38.42 -10.67 -15.64
CA VAL A 68 -37.50 -9.58 -15.32
C VAL A 68 -36.71 -9.93 -14.06
N HIS A 69 -35.40 -10.09 -14.22
CA HIS A 69 -34.49 -10.38 -13.11
C HIS A 69 -34.12 -9.11 -12.32
N GLY A 70 -34.08 -7.96 -13.00
CA GLY A 70 -33.68 -6.69 -12.41
C GLY A 70 -33.41 -5.64 -13.49
N GLY A 71 -33.05 -4.44 -13.05
CA GLY A 71 -32.71 -3.36 -13.97
C GLY A 71 -32.11 -2.14 -13.28
N ILE A 72 -31.61 -1.24 -14.12
CA ILE A 72 -31.15 0.10 -13.73
C ILE A 72 -31.97 1.10 -14.53
N CYS A 73 -32.70 1.97 -13.84
CA CYS A 73 -33.42 3.10 -14.41
C CYS A 73 -32.60 4.37 -14.23
N PHE A 74 -32.36 5.09 -15.32
CA PHE A 74 -31.54 6.29 -15.34
C PHE A 74 -32.10 7.35 -16.27
N ARG A 75 -31.68 8.59 -16.08
CA ARG A 75 -32.03 9.74 -16.90
C ARG A 75 -30.78 10.28 -17.61
N PRO A 76 -30.75 10.30 -18.95
CA PRO A 76 -29.69 10.98 -19.68
C PRO A 76 -29.89 12.49 -19.75
N PHE A 77 -28.78 13.22 -19.72
CA PHE A 77 -28.72 14.67 -19.91
C PHE A 77 -27.76 14.97 -21.07
N PRO A 78 -28.26 15.06 -22.30
CA PRO A 78 -27.41 15.14 -23.51
C PRO A 78 -26.50 16.36 -23.56
N GLU A 79 -27.00 17.54 -23.18
CA GLU A 79 -26.22 18.79 -23.18
C GLU A 79 -25.07 18.73 -22.18
N GLN A 80 -25.34 18.20 -20.99
CA GLN A 80 -24.37 18.04 -19.92
C GLN A 80 -23.50 16.79 -20.15
N LYS A 81 -23.82 15.91 -21.10
CA LYS A 81 -23.13 14.63 -21.35
C LYS A 81 -22.98 13.76 -20.11
N ILE A 82 -24.01 13.74 -19.26
CA ILE A 82 -24.05 12.94 -18.02
C ILE A 82 -25.29 12.05 -18.00
N ILE A 83 -25.27 11.02 -17.15
CA ILE A 83 -26.49 10.29 -16.79
C ILE A 83 -26.68 10.25 -15.26
N GLU A 84 -27.93 10.29 -14.82
CA GLU A 84 -28.32 10.10 -13.42
C GLU A 84 -28.95 8.71 -13.26
N ILE A 85 -28.32 7.81 -12.51
CA ILE A 85 -28.97 6.57 -12.09
C ILE A 85 -29.93 6.90 -10.95
N VAL A 86 -31.21 6.64 -11.19
CA VAL A 86 -32.29 6.89 -10.24
C VAL A 86 -32.64 5.63 -9.45
N PHE A 87 -32.77 4.47 -10.11
CA PHE A 87 -33.02 3.21 -9.45
C PHE A 87 -32.09 2.11 -9.94
N CYS A 88 -31.65 1.26 -9.03
CA CYS A 88 -30.83 0.09 -9.34
C CYS A 88 -31.23 -1.05 -8.40
N ALA A 89 -31.79 -2.13 -8.95
CA ALA A 89 -32.17 -3.29 -8.15
C ALA A 89 -32.19 -4.57 -8.98
N VAL A 90 -31.96 -5.68 -8.28
CA VAL A 90 -32.11 -7.03 -8.81
C VAL A 90 -33.01 -7.79 -7.85
N SER A 91 -33.97 -8.54 -8.39
CA SER A 91 -34.84 -9.41 -7.59
C SER A 91 -34.01 -10.36 -6.74
N SER A 92 -34.41 -10.55 -5.48
CA SER A 92 -33.71 -11.38 -4.49
C SER A 92 -33.39 -12.79 -4.99
N LYS A 93 -34.29 -13.40 -5.79
CA LYS A 93 -34.10 -14.71 -6.45
C LYS A 93 -32.82 -14.80 -7.30
N PHE A 94 -32.37 -13.67 -7.84
CA PHE A 94 -31.28 -13.56 -8.81
C PHE A 94 -30.06 -12.80 -8.28
N GLN A 95 -30.09 -12.35 -7.02
CA GLN A 95 -28.94 -11.71 -6.39
C GLN A 95 -27.77 -12.70 -6.20
N GLY A 96 -26.55 -12.18 -6.09
CA GLY A 96 -25.33 -12.98 -5.97
C GLY A 96 -24.81 -13.62 -7.26
N ARG A 97 -25.61 -13.65 -8.35
CA ARG A 97 -25.24 -14.27 -9.64
C ARG A 97 -24.48 -13.34 -10.60
N GLY A 98 -24.12 -12.13 -10.14
CA GLY A 98 -23.43 -11.13 -10.97
C GLY A 98 -24.31 -10.37 -11.96
N ILE A 99 -25.63 -10.55 -11.94
CA ILE A 99 -26.59 -9.88 -12.84
C ILE A 99 -26.50 -8.36 -12.69
N GLY A 100 -26.52 -7.82 -11.46
CA GLY A 100 -26.42 -6.38 -11.23
C GLY A 100 -25.13 -5.76 -11.78
N ARG A 101 -24.03 -6.52 -11.77
CA ARG A 101 -22.78 -6.09 -12.41
C ARG A 101 -22.93 -6.04 -13.93
N ARG A 102 -23.51 -7.07 -14.54
CA ARG A 102 -23.73 -7.12 -15.99
C ARG A 102 -24.68 -6.02 -16.47
N ILE A 103 -25.76 -5.73 -15.74
CA ILE A 103 -26.65 -4.60 -16.06
C ILE A 103 -25.86 -3.30 -16.08
N MET A 104 -24.98 -3.06 -15.09
CA MET A 104 -24.10 -1.89 -15.08
C MET A 104 -23.10 -1.89 -16.25
N ASP A 105 -22.52 -3.04 -16.62
CA ASP A 105 -21.65 -3.14 -17.80
C ASP A 105 -22.41 -2.69 -19.07
N HIS A 106 -23.69 -3.05 -19.21
CA HIS A 106 -24.57 -2.57 -20.29
C HIS A 106 -24.94 -1.08 -20.19
N VAL A 107 -25.15 -0.54 -18.98
CA VAL A 107 -25.32 0.91 -18.78
C VAL A 107 -24.09 1.67 -19.24
N LYS A 108 -22.89 1.19 -18.92
CA LYS A 108 -21.64 1.83 -19.35
C LYS A 108 -21.46 1.79 -20.86
N ASP A 109 -21.78 0.67 -21.49
CA ASP A 109 -21.79 0.55 -22.95
C ASP A 109 -22.79 1.53 -23.60
N TYR A 110 -24.00 1.65 -23.04
CA TYR A 110 -25.00 2.63 -23.48
C TYR A 110 -24.47 4.08 -23.41
N VAL A 111 -23.83 4.42 -22.29
CA VAL A 111 -23.26 5.75 -21.99
C VAL A 111 -22.11 6.06 -22.95
N GLN A 112 -21.19 5.11 -23.15
CA GLN A 112 -20.05 5.26 -24.05
C GLN A 112 -20.47 5.43 -25.51
N LYS A 113 -21.46 4.66 -26.00
CA LYS A 113 -21.97 4.76 -27.38
C LYS A 113 -22.53 6.14 -27.73
N ARG A 114 -22.94 6.91 -26.72
CA ARG A 114 -23.48 8.28 -26.85
C ARG A 114 -22.45 9.35 -26.51
N GLU A 115 -21.18 8.97 -26.34
CA GLU A 115 -20.09 9.86 -25.95
C GLU A 115 -20.36 10.63 -24.64
N TYR A 116 -21.09 9.98 -23.73
CA TYR A 116 -21.18 10.38 -22.34
C TYR A 116 -20.09 9.63 -21.57
N TYR A 117 -19.54 10.26 -20.52
CA TYR A 117 -18.44 9.66 -19.76
C TYR A 117 -18.63 9.75 -18.25
N ASP A 118 -19.75 10.28 -17.79
CA ASP A 118 -19.97 10.53 -16.36
C ASP A 118 -21.35 10.05 -15.93
N ILE A 119 -21.34 9.17 -14.94
CA ILE A 119 -22.52 8.59 -14.32
C ILE A 119 -22.59 9.08 -12.88
N LEU A 120 -23.72 9.63 -12.50
CA LEU A 120 -23.98 10.15 -11.16
C LEU A 120 -25.15 9.40 -10.53
N THR A 121 -25.14 9.27 -9.21
CA THR A 121 -26.24 8.63 -8.48
C THR A 121 -26.24 9.04 -7.00
N TYR A 122 -27.42 9.01 -6.40
CA TYR A 122 -27.57 8.97 -4.95
C TYR A 122 -27.78 7.53 -4.51
N ALA A 123 -26.76 6.95 -3.88
CA ALA A 123 -26.78 5.58 -3.40
C ALA A 123 -27.25 5.51 -1.94
N ASP A 124 -28.16 4.58 -1.64
CA ASP A 124 -28.40 4.17 -0.25
C ASP A 124 -27.08 3.64 0.37
N ASN A 125 -26.89 3.84 1.67
CA ASN A 125 -25.74 3.39 2.45
C ASN A 125 -25.44 1.89 2.24
N LYS A 126 -26.48 1.06 2.12
CA LYS A 126 -26.34 -0.38 1.84
C LYS A 126 -25.82 -0.67 0.43
N ALA A 127 -26.07 0.22 -0.53
CA ALA A 127 -25.69 0.07 -1.93
C ALA A 127 -24.30 0.67 -2.26
N VAL A 128 -23.72 1.50 -1.39
CA VAL A 128 -22.40 2.14 -1.60
C VAL A 128 -21.32 1.11 -1.96
N GLY A 129 -21.31 -0.06 -1.29
CA GLY A 129 -20.35 -1.12 -1.58
C GLY A 129 -20.49 -1.72 -2.98
N TYR A 130 -21.73 -1.81 -3.50
CA TYR A 130 -21.98 -2.22 -4.89
C TYR A 130 -21.44 -1.18 -5.87
N PHE A 131 -21.78 0.10 -5.68
CA PHE A 131 -21.35 1.19 -6.57
C PHE A 131 -19.83 1.36 -6.57
N LYS A 132 -19.16 1.26 -5.42
CA LYS A 132 -17.69 1.23 -5.34
C LYS A 132 -17.09 0.12 -6.21
N LYS A 133 -17.64 -1.10 -6.16
CA LYS A 133 -17.21 -2.21 -7.03
C LYS A 133 -17.46 -1.96 -8.53
N GLN A 134 -18.39 -1.06 -8.85
CA GLN A 134 -18.65 -0.62 -10.23
C GLN A 134 -17.78 0.58 -10.64
N GLY A 135 -16.87 1.07 -9.79
CA GLY A 135 -15.99 2.20 -10.11
C GLY A 135 -16.58 3.57 -9.79
N PHE A 136 -17.57 3.63 -8.91
CA PHE A 136 -18.05 4.91 -8.37
C PHE A 136 -17.22 5.34 -7.16
N SER A 137 -16.95 6.64 -7.07
CA SER A 137 -16.32 7.32 -5.94
C SER A 137 -17.31 8.29 -5.28
N LYS A 138 -17.03 8.68 -4.03
CA LYS A 138 -17.72 9.82 -3.38
C LYS A 138 -17.15 11.16 -3.85
N GLU A 139 -15.97 11.15 -4.43
CA GLU A 139 -15.32 12.32 -5.00
C GLU A 139 -15.91 12.59 -6.39
N ILE A 140 -16.41 13.81 -6.59
CA ILE A 140 -17.00 14.25 -7.86
C ILE A 140 -15.93 15.03 -8.62
N THR A 141 -15.43 14.48 -9.72
CA THR A 141 -14.31 15.11 -10.46
C THR A 141 -14.75 16.08 -11.55
N ILE A 142 -16.06 16.15 -11.83
CA ILE A 142 -16.63 17.05 -12.85
C ILE A 142 -17.09 18.39 -12.25
N PRO A 143 -17.02 19.51 -13.01
CA PRO A 143 -17.41 20.83 -12.49
C PRO A 143 -18.90 20.90 -12.07
N ASP A 144 -19.18 21.57 -10.94
CA ASP A 144 -20.52 21.79 -10.38
C ASP A 144 -21.56 22.23 -11.43
N LYS A 145 -21.21 23.18 -12.29
CA LYS A 145 -22.09 23.71 -13.35
C LYS A 145 -22.67 22.64 -14.29
N ARG A 146 -22.01 21.48 -14.38
CA ARG A 146 -22.41 20.38 -15.28
C ARG A 146 -23.53 19.52 -14.70
N TRP A 147 -23.71 19.51 -13.37
CA TRP A 147 -24.62 18.57 -12.71
C TRP A 147 -25.52 19.22 -11.64
N LYS A 148 -25.06 20.28 -10.99
CA LYS A 148 -25.80 20.97 -9.93
C LYS A 148 -27.09 21.58 -10.49
N GLY A 149 -28.22 21.24 -9.88
CA GLY A 149 -29.56 21.68 -10.31
C GLY A 149 -30.26 20.78 -11.34
N TYR A 150 -29.56 19.76 -11.89
CA TYR A 150 -30.16 18.82 -12.85
C TYR A 150 -30.62 17.52 -12.18
N LEU A 151 -29.88 17.07 -11.16
CA LEU A 151 -30.15 15.84 -10.44
C LEU A 151 -31.13 16.06 -9.29
N LYS A 152 -31.83 14.99 -8.92
CA LYS A 152 -32.69 15.02 -7.73
C LYS A 152 -31.88 14.68 -6.50
N ASP A 153 -32.03 15.49 -5.46
CA ASP A 153 -31.48 15.20 -4.15
C ASP A 153 -32.37 14.19 -3.43
N TYR A 154 -31.74 13.19 -2.81
CA TYR A 154 -32.43 12.20 -1.99
C TYR A 154 -31.88 12.28 -0.58
N GLU A 155 -32.76 12.58 0.38
CA GLU A 155 -32.38 12.63 1.80
C GLU A 155 -31.79 11.29 2.25
N GLY A 156 -30.65 11.36 2.97
CA GLY A 156 -29.94 10.18 3.46
C GLY A 156 -29.17 9.38 2.40
N GLY A 157 -29.18 9.80 1.13
CA GLY A 157 -28.40 9.19 0.06
C GLY A 157 -26.95 9.68 0.05
N VAL A 158 -26.03 8.79 -0.30
CA VAL A 158 -24.62 9.12 -0.56
C VAL A 158 -24.47 9.46 -2.03
N PHE A 159 -24.10 10.71 -2.32
CA PHE A 159 -23.82 11.13 -3.69
C PHE A 159 -22.53 10.47 -4.20
N MET A 160 -22.59 9.89 -5.40
CA MET A 160 -21.48 9.14 -5.99
C MET A 160 -21.34 9.40 -7.49
N HIS A 161 -20.09 9.42 -7.98
CA HIS A 161 -19.70 9.66 -9.37
C HIS A 161 -18.84 8.53 -9.93
N CYS A 162 -19.12 8.11 -11.17
CA CYS A 162 -18.29 7.19 -11.94
C CYS A 162 -17.91 7.82 -13.28
N HIS A 163 -16.61 7.99 -13.49
CA HIS A 163 -16.03 8.39 -14.77
C HIS A 163 -15.68 7.17 -15.62
N LEU A 164 -16.06 7.19 -16.90
CA LEU A 164 -15.79 6.12 -17.86
C LEU A 164 -14.63 6.45 -18.80
N TYR A 165 -13.78 5.46 -19.06
CA TYR A 165 -12.67 5.60 -20.00
C TYR A 165 -13.11 5.23 -21.42
N LYS A 166 -12.87 6.12 -22.39
CA LYS A 166 -13.31 5.98 -23.79
C LYS A 166 -12.89 4.66 -24.45
N HIS A 167 -11.70 4.16 -24.15
CA HIS A 167 -11.12 2.99 -24.83
C HIS A 167 -11.29 1.67 -24.07
N VAL A 168 -12.09 1.65 -23.00
CA VAL A 168 -12.36 0.43 -22.22
C VAL A 168 -13.67 -0.20 -22.67
N ASN A 169 -13.63 -1.46 -23.13
CA ASN A 169 -14.84 -2.25 -23.34
C ASN A 169 -15.31 -2.84 -22.00
N TYR A 170 -16.32 -2.21 -21.39
CA TYR A 170 -16.82 -2.64 -20.08
C TYR A 170 -17.57 -3.99 -20.11
N LEU A 171 -18.13 -4.41 -21.25
CA LEU A 171 -18.78 -5.72 -21.41
C LEU A 171 -17.79 -6.88 -21.30
N ASP A 172 -16.55 -6.67 -21.78
CA ASP A 172 -15.48 -7.67 -21.80
C ASP A 172 -14.30 -7.37 -20.86
N VAL A 173 -14.43 -6.36 -19.98
CA VAL A 173 -13.33 -5.89 -19.10
C VAL A 173 -12.67 -7.03 -18.30
N ARG A 174 -13.44 -8.06 -17.90
CA ARG A 174 -12.87 -9.23 -17.21
C ARG A 174 -11.93 -10.03 -18.09
N LYS A 175 -12.31 -10.28 -19.35
CA LYS A 175 -11.47 -10.99 -20.31
C LYS A 175 -10.21 -10.17 -20.59
N MET A 176 -10.36 -8.85 -20.76
CA MET A 176 -9.23 -7.93 -20.95
C MET A 176 -8.25 -7.99 -19.77
N LEU A 177 -8.74 -7.84 -18.54
CA LEU A 177 -7.91 -7.90 -17.33
C LEU A 177 -7.25 -9.28 -17.15
N GLN A 178 -7.95 -10.36 -17.48
CA GLN A 178 -7.40 -11.72 -17.44
C GLN A 178 -6.26 -11.89 -18.44
N GLN A 179 -6.43 -11.42 -19.68
CA GLN A 179 -5.40 -11.43 -20.70
C GLN A 179 -4.19 -10.57 -20.29
N GLN A 180 -4.42 -9.37 -19.79
CA GLN A 180 -3.37 -8.49 -19.26
C GLN A 180 -2.61 -9.15 -18.11
N LYS A 181 -3.29 -9.81 -17.17
CA LYS A 181 -2.66 -10.54 -16.07
C LYS A 181 -1.82 -11.71 -16.56
N ILE A 182 -2.30 -12.47 -17.53
CA ILE A 182 -1.55 -13.58 -18.14
C ILE A 182 -0.30 -13.04 -18.85
N TRP A 183 -0.44 -11.97 -19.62
CA TRP A 183 0.66 -11.33 -20.33
C TRP A 183 1.71 -10.76 -19.35
N LEU A 184 1.28 -10.04 -18.30
CA LEU A 184 2.17 -9.55 -17.26
C LEU A 184 2.90 -10.69 -16.58
N LYS A 185 2.21 -11.78 -16.26
CA LYS A 185 2.87 -12.98 -15.74
C LYS A 185 3.92 -13.50 -16.72
N GLN A 186 3.66 -13.56 -18.01
CA GLN A 186 4.67 -14.02 -18.99
C GLN A 186 5.88 -13.09 -19.06
N VAL A 187 5.68 -11.77 -19.10
CA VAL A 187 6.76 -10.77 -19.14
C VAL A 187 7.57 -10.78 -17.84
N CYS A 188 6.88 -10.72 -16.70
CA CYS A 188 7.50 -10.82 -15.38
C CYS A 188 8.21 -12.16 -15.22
N PHE A 189 7.63 -13.28 -15.64
CA PHE A 189 8.24 -14.61 -15.53
C PHE A 189 9.49 -14.75 -16.41
N LYS A 190 9.56 -14.11 -17.59
CA LYS A 190 10.82 -14.01 -18.36
C LYS A 190 11.92 -13.27 -17.58
N LYS A 191 11.57 -12.23 -16.81
CA LYS A 191 12.50 -11.54 -15.91
C LYS A 191 12.79 -12.33 -14.62
N TRP A 192 11.79 -12.97 -14.03
CA TRP A 192 11.85 -13.67 -12.74
C TRP A 192 12.44 -15.06 -12.84
N LYS A 193 12.43 -15.73 -14.00
CA LYS A 193 13.24 -16.94 -14.24
C LYS A 193 14.74 -16.71 -14.03
N LYS A 194 15.18 -15.45 -14.04
CA LYS A 194 16.56 -15.06 -13.73
C LYS A 194 16.77 -14.78 -12.24
N LEU A 195 15.72 -14.80 -11.40
CA LEU A 195 15.92 -14.65 -9.96
C LEU A 195 16.61 -15.92 -9.45
N PRO A 196 17.78 -15.79 -8.80
CA PRO A 196 18.49 -16.94 -8.26
C PRO A 196 17.63 -17.62 -7.20
N VAL A 197 17.46 -18.93 -7.33
CA VAL A 197 16.92 -19.77 -6.26
C VAL A 197 18.09 -20.09 -5.34
N TYR A 198 18.09 -19.49 -4.16
CA TYR A 198 19.13 -19.74 -3.16
C TYR A 198 18.87 -21.06 -2.45
N LYS A 199 19.94 -21.77 -2.10
CA LYS A 199 19.85 -22.95 -1.22
C LYS A 199 19.33 -22.51 0.15
N GLY A 200 18.68 -23.45 0.86
CA GLY A 200 18.29 -23.24 2.25
C GLY A 200 19.52 -22.94 3.13
N LEU A 201 19.33 -22.15 4.18
CA LEU A 201 20.39 -21.85 5.14
C LEU A 201 20.74 -23.12 5.95
N ASP A 202 22.03 -23.43 6.03
CA ASP A 202 22.54 -24.59 6.75
C ASP A 202 23.05 -24.20 8.14
N PHE A 203 22.41 -24.70 9.19
CA PHE A 203 22.78 -24.45 10.59
C PHE A 203 23.53 -25.64 11.23
N THR A 204 23.95 -26.64 10.45
CA THR A 204 24.61 -27.83 10.99
C THR A 204 25.85 -27.44 11.79
N GLY A 205 25.85 -27.73 13.10
CA GLY A 205 26.95 -27.43 14.02
C GLY A 205 27.08 -25.96 14.45
N ARG A 206 26.09 -25.09 14.19
CA ARG A 206 26.16 -23.66 14.54
C ARG A 206 24.79 -23.06 14.91
N GLU A 207 24.75 -22.27 15.97
CA GLU A 207 23.52 -21.53 16.36
C GLU A 207 23.26 -20.28 15.50
N LYS A 208 24.31 -19.72 14.88
CA LYS A 208 24.23 -18.46 14.12
C LYS A 208 24.96 -18.58 12.78
N ILE A 209 24.40 -17.97 11.74
CA ILE A 209 25.03 -17.86 10.42
C ILE A 209 25.43 -16.40 10.20
N PRO A 210 26.70 -16.12 9.84
CA PRO A 210 27.11 -14.78 9.47
C PRO A 210 26.26 -14.24 8.31
N LEU A 211 25.79 -12.99 8.40
CA LEU A 211 24.96 -12.36 7.36
C LEU A 211 25.65 -12.32 5.99
N SER A 212 26.99 -12.29 5.97
CA SER A 212 27.82 -12.36 4.75
C SER A 212 27.67 -13.68 3.98
N GLN A 213 27.26 -14.76 4.63
CA GLN A 213 27.04 -16.07 4.03
C GLN A 213 25.61 -16.24 3.48
N ILE A 214 24.76 -15.22 3.63
CA ILE A 214 23.40 -15.22 3.09
C ILE A 214 23.43 -14.55 1.72
N ASP A 215 23.37 -15.35 0.65
CA ASP A 215 23.57 -14.83 -0.71
C ASP A 215 22.50 -13.81 -1.15
N GLY A 216 21.25 -13.97 -0.73
CA GLY A 216 20.16 -13.02 -1.02
C GLY A 216 20.36 -11.66 -0.35
N LEU A 217 21.13 -11.60 0.72
CA LEU A 217 21.42 -10.39 1.48
C LEU A 217 22.48 -9.51 0.79
N LYS A 218 23.38 -10.10 -0.02
CA LYS A 218 24.38 -9.38 -0.82
C LYS A 218 23.76 -8.49 -1.90
N GLN A 219 22.58 -8.85 -2.39
CA GLN A 219 21.88 -8.10 -3.46
C GLN A 219 20.94 -7.02 -2.93
N ILE A 220 20.50 -7.12 -1.67
CA ILE A 220 19.49 -6.25 -1.07
C ILE A 220 20.13 -5.13 -0.24
N CYS A 221 21.20 -5.42 0.50
CA CYS A 221 21.88 -4.40 1.30
C CYS A 221 23.19 -4.01 0.61
N ASN A 222 23.38 -2.71 0.39
CA ASN A 222 24.62 -2.19 -0.21
C ASN A 222 25.84 -2.68 0.59
N GLN A 223 26.95 -2.95 -0.11
CA GLN A 223 28.23 -3.30 0.51
C GLN A 223 28.62 -2.33 1.65
N GLU A 224 28.27 -1.05 1.52
CA GLU A 224 28.50 -0.03 2.54
C GLU A 224 27.71 -0.25 3.83
N PHE A 225 26.45 -0.71 3.74
CA PHE A 225 25.64 -1.00 4.93
C PHE A 225 26.24 -2.18 5.71
N TYR A 226 26.70 -3.23 5.02
CA TYR A 226 27.41 -4.34 5.65
C TYR A 226 28.71 -3.90 6.29
N LYS A 227 29.54 -3.12 5.58
CA LYS A 227 30.80 -2.60 6.12
C LYS A 227 30.55 -1.78 7.39
N LYS A 228 29.54 -0.90 7.38
CA LYS A 228 29.19 -0.06 8.54
C LYS A 228 28.66 -0.87 9.72
N MET A 229 27.81 -1.87 9.48
CA MET A 229 27.27 -2.74 10.53
C MET A 229 28.35 -3.64 11.13
N THR A 230 29.21 -4.24 10.30
CA THR A 230 30.33 -5.07 10.76
C THR A 230 31.33 -4.24 11.58
N LEU A 231 31.71 -3.05 11.11
CA LEU A 231 32.59 -2.14 11.84
C LEU A 231 32.00 -1.75 13.20
N LYS A 232 30.71 -1.37 13.25
CA LYS A 232 30.05 -1.00 14.52
C LYS A 232 30.09 -2.15 15.53
N ASN A 233 29.88 -3.40 15.09
CA ASN A 233 29.94 -4.58 15.96
C ASN A 233 31.35 -4.91 16.43
N GLU A 234 32.34 -4.80 15.54
CA GLU A 234 33.77 -4.97 15.88
C GLU A 234 34.20 -3.94 16.93
N LEU A 235 33.92 -2.66 16.68
CA LEU A 235 34.23 -1.57 17.61
C LEU A 235 33.50 -1.71 18.94
N ARG A 236 32.27 -2.22 18.95
CA ARG A 236 31.53 -2.50 20.20
C ARG A 236 32.16 -3.62 21.02
N THR A 237 32.69 -4.64 20.35
CA THR A 237 33.41 -5.74 21.00
C THR A 237 34.71 -5.23 21.62
N LEU A 238 35.46 -4.42 20.86
CA LEU A 238 36.70 -3.79 21.35
C LEU A 238 36.41 -2.83 22.51
N PHE A 239 35.40 -1.97 22.38
CA PHE A 239 34.99 -1.04 23.42
C PHE A 239 34.67 -1.77 24.73
N ASN A 240 33.82 -2.81 24.67
CA ASN A 240 33.48 -3.60 25.86
C ASN A 240 34.69 -4.29 26.48
N TYR A 241 35.67 -4.72 25.69
CA TYR A 241 36.92 -5.26 26.22
C TYR A 241 37.70 -4.18 26.98
N LEU A 242 37.90 -3.01 26.36
CA LEU A 242 38.68 -1.91 26.94
C LEU A 242 38.05 -1.36 28.23
N THR A 243 36.73 -1.21 28.28
CA THR A 243 36.03 -0.69 29.47
C THR A 243 36.03 -1.66 30.66
N ASN A 244 36.37 -2.93 30.44
CA ASN A 244 36.44 -3.95 31.49
C ASN A 244 37.89 -4.29 31.90
N LEU A 245 38.89 -3.60 31.35
CA LEU A 245 40.28 -3.78 31.75
C LEU A 245 40.53 -3.24 33.17
N PRO A 246 41.47 -3.85 33.93
CA PRO A 246 41.97 -3.27 35.18
C PRO A 246 42.48 -1.84 34.98
N ASP A 247 42.46 -1.03 36.04
CA ASP A 247 43.00 0.34 36.05
C ASP A 247 42.33 1.34 35.09
N THR A 248 41.21 0.97 34.45
CA THR A 248 40.48 1.84 33.52
C THR A 248 39.26 2.55 34.12
N SER A 249 38.99 2.38 35.42
CA SER A 249 37.85 2.98 36.11
C SER A 249 37.85 4.52 36.05
N ILE A 250 39.03 5.13 36.04
CA ILE A 250 39.22 6.59 35.96
C ILE A 250 38.89 7.17 34.57
N PHE A 251 38.70 6.33 33.56
CA PHE A 251 38.39 6.76 32.19
C PHE A 251 36.89 6.60 31.85
N GLN A 252 36.08 6.09 32.78
CA GLN A 252 34.67 5.76 32.52
C GLN A 252 33.84 7.01 32.24
N GLU A 253 34.08 8.08 33.00
CA GLU A 253 33.38 9.35 32.90
C GLU A 253 34.39 10.51 32.75
N PRO A 254 33.94 11.69 32.29
CA PRO A 254 34.78 12.89 32.23
C PRO A 254 35.36 13.24 33.61
N VAL A 255 36.57 13.79 33.62
CA VAL A 255 37.20 14.30 34.85
C VAL A 255 36.35 15.42 35.43
N ASP A 256 36.00 15.34 36.71
CA ASP A 256 35.22 16.39 37.36
C ASP A 256 36.08 17.65 37.57
N ALA A 257 35.57 18.79 37.13
CA ALA A 257 36.24 20.08 37.28
C ALA A 257 36.20 20.58 38.73
N GLU A 258 35.29 20.08 39.56
CA GLU A 258 35.27 20.39 40.99
C GLU A 258 36.39 19.65 41.73
N ASP A 259 36.62 18.38 41.39
CA ASP A 259 37.70 17.57 41.97
C ASP A 259 39.08 17.92 41.42
N VAL A 260 39.15 18.34 40.14
CA VAL A 260 40.40 18.65 39.43
C VAL A 260 40.30 19.99 38.67
N PRO A 261 40.39 21.14 39.36
CA PRO A 261 40.04 22.45 38.80
C PRO A 261 40.88 22.92 37.61
N ASP A 262 42.15 22.55 37.53
CA ASP A 262 43.06 22.96 36.46
C ASP A 262 43.07 21.99 35.26
N TYR A 263 42.38 20.85 35.33
CA TYR A 263 42.42 19.81 34.28
C TYR A 263 42.10 20.36 32.89
N TYR A 264 40.98 21.06 32.74
CA TYR A 264 40.53 21.62 31.46
C TYR A 264 41.35 22.84 31.01
N THR A 265 42.21 23.39 31.88
CA THR A 265 43.19 24.41 31.48
C THR A 265 44.42 23.77 30.81
N VAL A 266 44.80 22.56 31.24
CA VAL A 266 45.95 21.80 30.72
C VAL A 266 45.58 20.93 29.52
N ILE A 267 44.43 20.24 29.61
CA ILE A 267 43.93 19.30 28.62
C ILE A 267 42.88 19.99 27.74
N LYS A 268 43.23 20.17 26.46
CA LYS A 268 42.40 20.91 25.48
C LYS A 268 41.38 20.05 24.77
N ASN A 269 41.63 18.75 24.63
CA ASN A 269 40.77 17.81 23.93
C ASN A 269 40.42 16.65 24.87
N PRO A 270 39.55 16.84 25.88
CA PRO A 270 39.17 15.78 26.79
C PRO A 270 38.38 14.66 26.07
N MET A 271 38.67 13.42 26.46
CA MET A 271 38.03 12.21 25.98
C MET A 271 37.91 11.21 27.13
N ASP A 272 36.87 10.37 27.08
CA ASP A 272 36.48 9.42 28.10
C ASP A 272 35.60 8.33 27.46
N PHE A 273 35.37 7.22 28.16
CA PHE A 273 34.60 6.11 27.64
C PHE A 273 33.11 6.43 27.47
N SER A 274 32.50 7.28 28.29
CA SER A 274 31.08 7.64 28.14
C SER A 274 30.85 8.47 26.87
N LYS A 275 31.77 9.37 26.53
CA LYS A 275 31.81 10.11 25.26
C LYS A 275 32.08 9.17 24.08
N MET A 276 33.07 8.27 24.19
CA MET A 276 33.32 7.29 23.14
C MET A 276 32.11 6.37 22.89
N LYS A 277 31.40 5.95 23.94
CA LYS A 277 30.17 5.13 23.84
C LYS A 277 29.07 5.85 23.07
N LYS A 278 28.86 7.15 23.33
CA LYS A 278 27.90 7.98 22.60
C LYS A 278 28.26 8.05 21.11
N LYS A 279 29.54 8.34 20.80
CA LYS A 279 30.04 8.38 19.41
C LYS A 279 29.84 7.04 18.68
N LEU A 280 30.09 5.92 19.37
CA LEU A 280 29.89 4.58 18.83
C LEU A 280 28.41 4.31 18.53
N GLU A 281 27.51 4.64 19.46
CA GLU A 281 26.07 4.39 19.26
C GLU A 281 25.46 5.28 18.19
N ASN A 282 25.90 6.53 18.10
CA ASN A 282 25.54 7.49 17.04
C ASN A 282 26.14 7.14 15.67
N GLY A 283 27.07 6.18 15.60
CA GLY A 283 27.71 5.76 14.36
C GLY A 283 28.70 6.78 13.79
N GLU A 284 29.34 7.56 14.66
CA GLU A 284 30.34 8.59 14.30
C GLU A 284 31.70 7.98 13.93
N TYR A 285 31.99 6.75 14.37
CA TYR A 285 33.17 6.00 13.95
C TYR A 285 32.93 5.31 12.61
N ILE A 286 33.07 6.07 11.53
CA ILE A 286 32.97 5.56 10.15
C ILE A 286 34.19 4.72 9.72
N GLU A 287 35.30 4.84 10.44
CA GLU A 287 36.53 4.07 10.23
C GLU A 287 37.15 3.68 11.59
N LYS A 288 37.78 2.50 11.65
CA LYS A 288 38.45 1.98 12.87
C LYS A 288 39.49 2.94 13.45
N LYS A 289 40.24 3.65 12.58
CA LYS A 289 41.26 4.63 12.99
C LYS A 289 40.71 5.78 13.83
N LEU A 290 39.45 6.17 13.65
CA LEU A 290 38.81 7.23 14.43
C LEU A 290 38.56 6.78 15.88
N PHE A 291 38.18 5.51 16.06
CA PHE A 291 38.04 4.91 17.39
C PHE A 291 39.41 4.79 18.08
N ILE A 292 40.42 4.30 17.35
CA ILE A 292 41.80 4.18 17.87
C ILE A 292 42.35 5.54 18.32
N HIS A 293 42.12 6.59 17.53
CA HIS A 293 42.52 7.95 17.87
C HIS A 293 41.93 8.40 19.21
N ASP A 294 40.64 8.15 19.46
CA ASP A 294 40.00 8.57 20.70
C ASP A 294 40.47 7.76 21.92
N VAL A 295 40.81 6.47 21.75
CA VAL A 295 41.47 5.68 22.81
C VAL A 295 42.86 6.25 23.12
N GLN A 296 43.66 6.54 22.09
CA GLN A 296 44.99 7.13 22.28
C GLN A 296 44.91 8.50 22.96
N LEU A 297 43.88 9.30 22.64
CA LEU A 297 43.66 10.59 23.27
C LEU A 297 43.39 10.47 24.78
N ILE A 298 42.67 9.44 25.22
CA ILE A 298 42.49 9.14 26.66
C ILE A 298 43.85 8.88 27.32
N ILE A 299 44.68 8.03 26.71
CA ILE A 299 46.02 7.65 27.19
C ILE A 299 46.95 8.88 27.26
N ASP A 300 47.03 9.64 26.16
CA ASP A 300 47.92 10.79 26.04
C ASP A 300 47.52 11.90 27.02
N ASN A 301 46.23 12.18 27.18
CA ASN A 301 45.75 13.16 28.16
C ASN A 301 46.07 12.72 29.59
N CYS A 302 45.89 11.43 29.90
CA CYS A 302 46.24 10.89 31.21
C CYS A 302 47.72 11.09 31.52
N LYS A 303 48.61 10.71 30.59
CA LYS A 303 50.07 10.82 30.76
C LYS A 303 50.58 12.26 30.70
N LYS A 304 49.87 13.15 30.00
CA LYS A 304 50.21 14.57 29.92
C LYS A 304 49.86 15.30 31.23
N TYR A 305 48.71 14.99 31.82
CA TYR A 305 48.25 15.66 33.02
C TYR A 305 48.95 15.13 34.29
N ASN A 306 49.09 13.80 34.37
CA ASN A 306 49.63 13.15 35.56
C ASN A 306 51.16 13.03 35.50
N ARG A 307 51.83 13.17 36.65
CA ARG A 307 53.29 12.94 36.74
C ARG A 307 53.60 11.45 36.77
N LYS A 308 54.79 11.06 36.29
CA LYS A 308 55.20 9.66 36.12
C LYS A 308 55.15 8.82 37.41
N GLU A 309 55.32 9.47 38.55
CA GLU A 309 55.35 8.84 39.87
C GLU A 309 53.95 8.55 40.43
N THR A 310 52.89 9.04 39.77
CA THR A 310 51.51 8.86 40.23
C THR A 310 50.91 7.53 39.76
N VAL A 311 50.00 6.99 40.57
CA VAL A 311 49.23 5.79 40.19
C VAL A 311 48.43 5.98 38.91
N PHE A 312 47.93 7.21 38.66
CA PHE A 312 47.16 7.52 37.46
C PHE A 312 48.01 7.47 36.18
N TYR A 313 49.28 7.91 36.25
CA TYR A 313 50.19 7.76 35.11
C TYR A 313 50.47 6.27 34.83
N ALA A 314 50.67 5.47 35.88
CA ALA A 314 50.84 4.02 35.73
C ALA A 314 49.58 3.36 35.12
N TYR A 315 48.37 3.81 35.49
CA TYR A 315 47.13 3.35 34.85
C TYR A 315 47.08 3.67 33.36
N GLY A 316 47.54 4.86 32.96
CA GLY A 316 47.71 5.22 31.54
C GLY A 316 48.67 4.29 30.79
N GLU A 317 49.81 3.94 31.38
CA GLU A 317 50.78 3.02 30.77
C GLU A 317 50.27 1.58 30.68
N ASN A 318 49.58 1.09 31.72
CA ASN A 318 48.96 -0.22 31.71
C ASN A 318 47.88 -0.32 30.64
N PHE A 319 47.02 0.71 30.55
CA PHE A 319 45.97 0.77 29.54
C PHE A 319 46.54 0.82 28.12
N GLU A 320 47.58 1.63 27.90
CA GLU A 320 48.28 1.70 26.61
C GLU A 320 48.83 0.34 26.17
N ARG A 321 49.46 -0.40 27.10
CA ARG A 321 50.01 -1.73 26.81
C ARG A 321 48.92 -2.71 26.41
N SER A 322 47.87 -2.86 27.22
CA SER A 322 46.77 -3.78 26.94
C SER A 322 46.01 -3.42 25.66
N PHE A 323 45.89 -2.11 25.36
CA PHE A 323 45.28 -1.66 24.11
C PHE A 323 46.10 -2.08 22.88
N HIS A 324 47.41 -1.87 22.89
CA HIS A 324 48.29 -2.24 21.77
C HIS A 324 48.37 -3.76 21.58
N GLU A 325 48.46 -4.54 22.66
CA GLU A 325 48.40 -6.01 22.61
C GLU A 325 47.10 -6.50 21.96
N LYS A 326 45.96 -5.89 22.33
CA LYS A 326 44.67 -6.24 21.74
C LYS A 326 44.56 -5.85 20.27
N LEU A 327 45.12 -4.70 19.87
CA LEU A 327 45.14 -4.29 18.46
C LEU A 327 45.98 -5.26 17.62
N GLN A 328 47.17 -5.63 18.08
CA GLN A 328 48.03 -6.59 17.38
C GLN A 328 47.37 -7.97 17.26
N SER A 329 46.65 -8.43 18.28
CA SER A 329 45.94 -9.72 18.18
C SER A 329 44.85 -9.67 17.10
N MET A 330 44.17 -8.53 16.95
CA MET A 330 43.08 -8.36 15.96
C MET A 330 43.58 -8.15 14.52
N GLU A 331 44.86 -7.85 14.31
CA GLU A 331 45.45 -7.72 12.96
C GLU A 331 45.98 -9.06 12.42
N ASN A 332 46.15 -10.07 13.29
CA ASN A 332 46.66 -11.39 12.95
C ASN A 332 45.58 -12.48 12.78
N ASP A 333 44.31 -12.13 13.00
CA ASP A 333 43.11 -12.96 12.78
C ASP A 333 42.41 -12.58 11.45
#